data_AF-L0KZN6-F1
#
_entry.id   AF-L0KZN6-F1
#
_cell.length_a   1.000
_cell.length_b   1.000
_cell.length_c   1.000
_cell.angle_alpha   90.00
_cell.angle_beta   90.00
_cell.angle_gamma   90.00
#
_symmetry.space_group_name_H-M   'P 1'
#
loop_
_entity.id
_entity.type
_entity.pdbx_description
1 polymer ?
#
loop_
_entity_poly.entity_id
_entity_poly.type
_entity_poly.pdbx_seq_one_letter_code
_entity_poly.pdbx_strand_id
1 'polypeptide(L)'
;MAMCTVADVKAIVSPKTVTDAEITSIIALVSGDIAADTGASTSSTDSTLVRACIHYSAAITLQRMKYTGELASQRQIGDSMRSNNVDAQIAYHNEKAQYFINKYVSANYDEYTIISGRIGIGEVDNEVLYEY
;
A
#
# COMPACT_ATOMS: atom_id res chain seq x y z
N MET A 1 2.46 -20.12 -4.09
CA MET A 1 1.23 -19.64 -3.43
C MET A 1 1.36 -18.13 -3.25
N ALA A 2 0.28 -17.36 -3.20
CA ALA A 2 0.38 -15.93 -2.93
C ALA A 2 0.40 -15.67 -1.41
N MET A 3 0.87 -14.48 -0.98
CA MET A 3 0.96 -14.11 0.43
C MET A 3 -0.41 -13.88 1.09
N CYS A 4 -1.46 -13.62 0.31
CA CYS A 4 -2.80 -13.36 0.83
C CYS A 4 -3.90 -13.99 -0.06
N THR A 5 -5.12 -14.12 0.47
CA THR A 5 -6.26 -14.70 -0.27
C THR A 5 -7.27 -13.65 -0.70
N VAL A 6 -8.12 -13.99 -1.68
CA VAL A 6 -9.24 -13.13 -2.11
C VAL A 6 -10.19 -12.82 -0.95
N ALA A 7 -10.40 -13.77 -0.04
CA ALA A 7 -11.24 -13.58 1.13
C ALA A 7 -10.66 -12.51 2.08
N ASP A 8 -9.33 -12.49 2.26
CA ASP A 8 -8.67 -11.51 3.12
C ASP A 8 -8.81 -10.08 2.55
N VAL A 9 -8.69 -9.93 1.23
CA VAL A 9 -8.90 -8.64 0.55
C VAL A 9 -10.36 -8.22 0.62
N LYS A 10 -11.29 -9.17 0.42
CA LYS A 10 -12.73 -8.93 0.50
C LYS A 10 -13.23 -8.57 1.90
N ALA A 11 -12.50 -8.96 2.94
CA ALA A 11 -12.79 -8.56 4.32
C ALA A 11 -12.55 -7.05 4.53
N ILE A 12 -11.71 -6.41 3.71
CA ILE A 12 -11.41 -4.98 3.78
C ILE A 12 -12.19 -4.19 2.75
N VAL A 13 -12.28 -4.70 1.52
CA VAL A 13 -12.90 -4.00 0.38
C VAL A 13 -13.99 -4.90 -0.18
N SER A 14 -15.21 -4.40 -0.34
CA SER A 14 -16.33 -5.16 -0.91
C SER A 14 -16.68 -4.65 -2.32
N PRO A 15 -15.89 -5.01 -3.36
CA PRO A 15 -16.18 -4.61 -4.73
C PRO A 15 -17.44 -5.32 -5.25
N LYS A 16 -18.25 -4.63 -6.06
CA LYS A 16 -19.38 -5.28 -6.78
C LYS A 16 -19.01 -5.60 -8.22
N THR A 17 -18.09 -4.85 -8.82
CA THR A 17 -17.65 -4.97 -10.22
C THR A 17 -16.33 -5.70 -10.37
N VAL A 18 -15.48 -5.71 -9.34
CA VAL A 18 -14.18 -6.39 -9.41
C VAL A 18 -14.38 -7.86 -9.07
N THR A 19 -14.08 -8.72 -10.04
CA THR A 19 -14.24 -10.17 -9.93
C THR A 19 -13.15 -10.81 -9.08
N ASP A 20 -13.43 -12.00 -8.54
CA ASP A 20 -12.46 -12.77 -7.76
C ASP A 20 -11.19 -13.11 -8.55
N ALA A 21 -11.31 -13.30 -9.87
CA ALA A 21 -10.20 -13.52 -10.77
C ALA A 21 -9.29 -12.28 -10.90
N GLU A 22 -9.89 -11.08 -10.91
CA GLU A 22 -9.16 -9.82 -10.93
C GLU A 22 -8.47 -9.57 -9.58
N ILE A 23 -9.14 -9.85 -8.46
CA ILE A 23 -8.53 -9.75 -7.13
C ILE A 23 -7.36 -10.74 -7.02
N THR A 24 -7.51 -11.95 -7.55
CA THR A 24 -6.42 -12.95 -7.58
C THR A 24 -5.23 -12.45 -8.39
N SER A 25 -5.48 -11.83 -9.55
CA SER A 25 -4.41 -11.24 -10.37
C SER A 25 -3.71 -10.08 -9.65
N ILE A 26 -4.47 -9.23 -8.94
CA ILE A 26 -3.92 -8.14 -8.13
C ILE A 26 -3.03 -8.71 -7.01
N ILE A 27 -3.50 -9.72 -6.30
CA ILE A 27 -2.74 -10.38 -5.23
C ILE A 27 -1.43 -10.96 -5.77
N ALA A 28 -1.45 -11.58 -6.95
CA ALA A 28 -0.25 -12.14 -7.56
C ALA A 28 0.78 -11.06 -7.90
N LEU A 29 0.32 -9.93 -8.46
CA LEU A 29 1.16 -8.77 -8.76
C LEU A 29 1.75 -8.18 -7.48
N VAL A 30 0.92 -7.89 -6.49
CA VAL A 30 1.34 -7.35 -5.18
C VAL A 30 2.32 -8.29 -4.47
N SER A 31 2.09 -9.59 -4.51
CA SER A 31 3.01 -10.56 -3.90
C SER A 31 4.37 -10.56 -4.61
N GLY A 32 4.39 -10.31 -5.92
CA GLY A 32 5.61 -10.13 -6.71
C GLY A 32 6.35 -8.85 -6.34
N ASP A 33 5.64 -7.72 -6.24
CA ASP A 33 6.21 -6.43 -5.87
C ASP A 33 6.81 -6.48 -4.46
N ILE A 34 6.09 -7.03 -3.48
CA ILE A 34 6.59 -7.18 -2.11
C ILE A 34 7.82 -8.11 -2.08
N ALA A 35 7.81 -9.20 -2.84
CA ALA A 35 8.96 -10.09 -2.95
C ALA A 35 10.18 -9.38 -3.55
N ALA A 36 9.98 -8.53 -4.55
CA ALA A 36 11.04 -7.71 -5.14
C ALA A 36 11.60 -6.68 -4.15
N ASP A 37 10.74 -6.02 -3.38
CA ASP A 37 11.13 -4.98 -2.43
C ASP A 37 11.82 -5.53 -1.17
N THR A 38 11.42 -6.73 -0.73
CA THR A 38 11.88 -7.31 0.55
C THR A 38 12.88 -8.45 0.39
N GLY A 39 13.02 -8.99 -0.82
CA GLY A 39 13.77 -10.22 -1.08
C GLY A 39 13.07 -11.49 -0.55
N ALA A 40 11.87 -11.37 0.03
CA ALA A 40 11.13 -12.51 0.55
C ALA A 40 10.47 -13.34 -0.56
N SER A 41 10.08 -14.57 -0.23
CA SER A 41 9.31 -15.42 -1.15
C SER A 41 7.92 -14.85 -1.40
N THR A 42 7.42 -14.94 -2.64
CA THR A 42 6.02 -14.63 -3.01
C THR A 42 4.99 -15.48 -2.27
N SER A 43 5.42 -16.56 -1.62
CA SER A 43 4.62 -17.44 -0.76
C SER A 43 4.94 -17.28 0.73
N SER A 44 5.55 -16.16 1.14
CA SER A 44 5.91 -15.94 2.55
C SER A 44 4.70 -16.01 3.47
N THR A 45 4.88 -16.70 4.59
CA THR A 45 3.88 -16.81 5.68
C THR A 45 4.15 -15.81 6.81
N ASP A 46 5.13 -14.91 6.65
CA ASP A 46 5.41 -13.87 7.62
C ASP A 46 4.20 -12.96 7.79
N SER A 47 3.69 -12.86 9.02
CA SER A 47 2.46 -12.12 9.32
C SER A 47 2.53 -10.64 8.92
N THR A 48 3.72 -10.05 8.87
CA THR A 48 3.96 -8.67 8.46
C THR A 48 3.80 -8.53 6.95
N LEU A 49 4.39 -9.44 6.18
CA LEU A 49 4.27 -9.48 4.72
C LEU A 49 2.85 -9.86 4.27
N VAL A 50 2.18 -10.75 4.99
CA VAL A 50 0.77 -11.08 4.75
C VAL A 50 -0.10 -9.83 4.93
N ARG A 51 0.10 -9.05 6.00
CA ARG A 51 -0.63 -7.80 6.24
C ARG A 51 -0.32 -6.73 5.19
N ALA A 52 0.93 -6.64 4.73
CA ALA A 52 1.32 -5.77 3.63
C ALA A 52 0.58 -6.15 2.33
N CYS A 53 0.57 -7.45 1.98
CA CYS A 53 -0.13 -7.98 0.81
C CYS A 53 -1.62 -7.62 0.84
N ILE A 54 -2.27 -7.83 1.99
CA ILE A 54 -3.70 -7.54 2.17
C ILE A 54 -3.99 -6.06 1.94
N HIS A 55 -3.23 -5.16 2.58
CA HIS A 55 -3.47 -3.73 2.47
C HIS A 55 -3.12 -3.17 1.09
N TYR A 56 -2.04 -3.65 0.47
CA TYR A 56 -1.66 -3.16 -0.86
C TYR A 56 -2.65 -3.64 -1.93
N SER A 57 -3.10 -4.90 -1.84
CA SER A 57 -4.17 -5.43 -2.69
C SER A 57 -5.49 -4.69 -2.49
N ALA A 58 -5.84 -4.32 -1.25
CA ALA A 58 -6.99 -3.49 -0.93
C ALA A 58 -6.90 -2.09 -1.58
N ALA A 59 -5.73 -1.46 -1.58
CA ALA A 59 -5.54 -0.16 -2.22
C ALA A 59 -5.72 -0.23 -3.74
N ILE A 60 -5.14 -1.24 -4.40
CA ILE A 60 -5.25 -1.43 -5.85
C ILE A 60 -6.70 -1.79 -6.26
N THR A 61 -7.38 -2.62 -5.47
CA THR A 61 -8.81 -2.91 -5.71
C THR A 61 -9.68 -1.66 -5.57
N LEU A 62 -9.48 -0.84 -4.53
CA LEU A 62 -10.16 0.45 -4.38
C LEU A 62 -9.87 1.41 -5.54
N GLN A 63 -8.62 1.45 -6.01
CA GLN A 63 -8.23 2.26 -7.16
C GLN A 63 -8.93 1.80 -8.44
N ARG A 64 -9.07 0.48 -8.66
CA ARG A 64 -9.89 -0.06 -9.76
C ARG A 64 -11.35 0.32 -9.62
N MET A 65 -11.94 0.19 -8.43
CA MET A 65 -13.32 0.60 -8.16
C MET A 65 -13.55 2.11 -8.39
N LYS A 66 -12.52 2.94 -8.16
CA LYS A 66 -12.54 4.36 -8.52
C LYS A 66 -12.62 4.54 -10.03
N TYR A 67 -11.76 3.85 -10.79
CA TYR A 67 -11.73 3.96 -12.26
C TYR A 67 -12.98 3.36 -12.95
N THR A 68 -13.60 2.33 -12.38
CA THR A 68 -14.84 1.75 -12.91
C THR A 68 -16.10 2.55 -12.54
N GLY A 69 -15.96 3.61 -11.74
CA GLY A 69 -17.07 4.48 -11.34
C GLY A 69 -17.98 3.89 -10.25
N GLU A 70 -17.66 2.72 -9.69
CA GLU A 70 -18.40 2.15 -8.54
C GLU A 70 -18.37 3.06 -7.33
N LEU A 71 -17.27 3.80 -7.19
CA LEU A 71 -16.98 4.70 -6.10
C LEU A 71 -17.20 6.18 -6.47
N ALA A 72 -18.09 6.47 -7.44
CA ALA A 72 -18.42 7.84 -7.85
C ALA A 72 -18.59 8.76 -6.64
N SER A 73 -17.68 9.74 -6.52
CA SER A 73 -17.30 10.35 -5.24
C SER A 73 -18.31 11.37 -4.70
N GLN A 74 -19.43 11.57 -5.38
CA GLN A 74 -20.50 12.45 -4.95
C GLN A 74 -21.85 11.79 -5.28
N ARG A 75 -22.58 11.34 -4.25
CA ARG A 75 -24.04 11.24 -4.35
C ARG A 75 -24.63 12.49 -3.73
N GLN A 76 -25.22 13.33 -4.57
CA GLN A 76 -26.10 14.39 -4.10
C GLN A 76 -27.44 13.73 -3.71
N ILE A 77 -27.72 13.66 -2.41
CA ILE A 77 -29.04 13.27 -1.90
C ILE A 77 -29.68 14.57 -1.39
N GLY A 78 -30.49 15.21 -2.23
CA GLY A 78 -31.07 16.52 -1.92
C GLY A 78 -30.00 17.61 -1.80
N ASP A 79 -29.99 18.34 -0.69
CA ASP A 79 -29.06 19.44 -0.41
C ASP A 79 -27.77 18.98 0.29
N SER A 80 -27.62 17.67 0.52
CA SER A 80 -26.47 17.08 1.21
C SER A 80 -25.53 16.40 0.23
N MET A 81 -24.33 16.95 0.06
CA MET A 81 -23.21 16.27 -0.60
C MET A 81 -22.51 15.34 0.39
N ARG A 82 -22.58 14.02 0.17
CA ARG A 82 -21.67 13.06 0.80
C ARG A 82 -20.49 12.81 -0.13
N SER A 83 -19.35 13.41 0.20
CA SER A 83 -18.08 13.08 -0.46
C SER A 83 -17.58 11.74 0.08
N ASN A 84 -17.48 10.75 -0.79
CA ASN A 84 -16.85 9.48 -0.44
C ASN A 84 -15.33 9.71 -0.56
N ASN A 85 -14.62 9.80 0.56
CA ASN A 85 -13.18 10.10 0.58
C ASN A 85 -12.35 8.85 0.25
N VAL A 86 -12.61 8.30 -0.94
CA VAL A 86 -12.00 7.08 -1.48
C VAL A 86 -10.49 7.26 -1.65
N ASP A 87 -10.07 8.48 -1.99
CA ASP A 87 -8.66 8.82 -2.11
C ASP A 87 -7.93 8.76 -0.76
N ALA A 88 -8.56 9.21 0.33
CA ALA A 88 -8.02 9.02 1.67
C ALA A 88 -7.96 7.54 2.09
N GLN A 89 -8.93 6.71 1.66
CA GLN A 89 -8.90 5.27 1.94
C GLN A 89 -7.78 4.55 1.18
N ILE A 90 -7.57 4.91 -0.10
CA ILE A 90 -6.47 4.40 -0.91
C ILE A 90 -5.13 4.79 -0.27
N ALA A 91 -4.97 6.07 0.10
CA ALA A 91 -3.77 6.57 0.76
C ALA A 91 -3.49 5.82 2.07
N TYR A 92 -4.51 5.67 2.93
CA TYR A 92 -4.40 4.93 4.19
C TYR A 92 -3.92 3.49 4.01
N HIS A 93 -4.45 2.78 3.01
CA HIS A 93 -4.06 1.40 2.74
C HIS A 93 -2.65 1.30 2.15
N ASN A 94 -2.24 2.24 1.29
CA ASN A 94 -0.87 2.34 0.81
C ASN A 94 0.13 2.62 1.94
N GLU A 95 -0.17 3.59 2.81
CA GLU A 95 0.67 3.93 3.97
C GLU A 95 0.82 2.73 4.91
N LYS A 96 -0.26 1.99 5.17
CA LYS A 96 -0.20 0.77 5.98
C LYS A 96 0.61 -0.34 5.33
N ALA A 97 0.46 -0.54 4.03
CA ALA A 97 1.25 -1.53 3.30
C ALA A 97 2.74 -1.21 3.41
N GLN A 98 3.13 0.04 3.14
CA GLN A 98 4.51 0.50 3.28
C GLN A 98 5.03 0.37 4.71
N TYR A 99 4.21 0.72 5.70
CA TYR A 99 4.58 0.53 7.12
C TYR A 99 4.95 -0.92 7.43
N PHE A 100 4.17 -1.89 6.94
CA PHE A 100 4.45 -3.31 7.18
C PHE A 100 5.67 -3.81 6.38
N ILE A 101 5.86 -3.36 5.14
CA ILE A 101 7.06 -3.67 4.34
C ILE A 101 8.31 -3.15 5.07
N ASN A 102 8.32 -1.87 5.45
CA ASN A 102 9.43 -1.24 6.16
C ASN A 102 9.69 -1.91 7.51
N LYS A 103 8.64 -2.33 8.22
CA LYS A 103 8.78 -3.09 9.46
C LYS A 103 9.47 -4.43 9.25
N TYR A 104 9.10 -5.16 8.19
CA TYR A 104 9.74 -6.42 7.84
C TYR A 104 11.20 -6.21 7.46
N VAL A 105 11.49 -5.25 6.58
CA VAL A 105 12.85 -4.89 6.19
C VAL A 105 13.68 -4.52 7.42
N SER A 106 13.22 -3.58 8.25
CA SER A 106 13.96 -3.16 9.45
C SER A 106 14.25 -4.30 10.42
N ALA A 107 13.29 -5.21 10.64
CA ALA A 107 13.47 -6.37 11.51
C ALA A 107 14.48 -7.39 10.97
N ASN A 108 14.64 -7.49 9.64
CA ASN A 108 15.60 -8.40 9.00
C ASN A 108 16.99 -7.74 8.80
N TYR A 109 17.07 -6.41 8.80
CA TYR A 109 18.33 -5.67 8.69
C TYR A 109 18.98 -5.34 10.05
N ASP A 110 18.33 -5.65 11.18
CA ASP A 110 18.87 -5.38 12.54
C ASP A 110 20.12 -6.21 12.91
N GLU A 111 20.55 -7.17 12.09
CA GLU A 111 21.92 -7.75 12.19
C GLU A 111 23.02 -6.77 11.72
N TYR A 112 22.67 -5.62 11.14
CA TYR A 112 23.57 -4.51 10.82
C TYR A 112 23.07 -3.20 11.44
N THR A 113 23.50 -2.95 12.68
CA THR A 113 23.15 -1.75 13.44
C THR A 113 23.64 -0.45 12.76
N ILE A 114 22.71 0.29 12.17
CA ILE A 114 22.44 1.75 12.20
C ILE A 114 23.62 2.76 12.00
N ILE A 115 23.52 3.58 10.94
CA ILE A 115 23.62 5.05 11.06
C ILE A 115 22.34 5.65 10.47
N SER A 116 21.49 6.19 11.33
CA SER A 116 20.20 6.78 11.00
C SER A 116 20.35 8.24 10.58
N GLY A 117 20.19 8.52 9.29
CA GLY A 117 19.96 9.87 8.78
C GLY A 117 18.46 10.14 8.67
N ARG A 118 17.91 10.96 9.55
CA ARG A 118 16.60 11.58 9.32
C ARG A 118 16.75 12.54 8.14
N ILE A 119 16.29 12.14 6.95
CA ILE A 119 16.12 13.07 5.83
C ILE A 119 14.85 13.87 6.13
N GLY A 120 15.02 14.97 6.85
CA GLY A 120 14.05 16.06 6.85
C GLY A 120 14.14 16.77 5.50
N ILE A 121 13.02 16.83 4.79
CA ILE A 121 12.87 17.71 3.63
C ILE A 121 12.87 19.13 4.18
N GLY A 122 13.93 19.87 3.90
CA GLY A 122 14.10 21.27 4.26
C GLY A 122 15.11 21.88 3.30
N GLU A 123 14.56 22.47 2.25
CA GLU A 123 15.08 23.52 1.37
C GLU A 123 16.60 23.63 1.10
N VAL A 124 16.88 23.63 -0.20
CA VAL A 124 18.11 24.11 -0.82
C VAL A 124 18.37 25.54 -0.36
N ASP A 125 19.52 25.79 0.26
CA ASP A 125 20.26 27.02 0.02
C ASP A 125 21.74 26.71 -0.15
N ASN A 126 22.20 27.01 -1.36
CA ASN A 126 23.57 26.98 -1.82
C ASN A 126 24.26 28.25 -1.29
N GLU A 127 25.19 28.13 -0.35
CA GLU A 127 26.21 29.15 -0.17
C GLU A 127 27.62 28.54 -0.07
N VAL A 128 28.44 29.09 -0.96
CA VAL A 128 29.88 28.89 -1.20
C VAL A 128 30.70 29.55 -0.09
N LEU A 129 31.98 29.15 0.02
CA LEU A 129 33.13 29.70 0.78
C LEU A 129 33.42 28.92 2.10
N TYR A 130 34.63 28.43 2.35
CA TYR A 130 35.87 29.21 2.45
C TYR A 130 37.16 28.49 2.02
N GLU A 131 38.09 29.35 1.62
CA GLU A 131 39.52 29.21 1.33
C GLU A 131 40.34 28.55 2.46
N TYR A 132 41.42 27.85 2.07
CA TYR A 132 42.73 27.89 2.75
C TYR A 132 43.84 27.81 1.69
#